data_AF-A0A7C4D8H2-F1
#
_entry.id   AF-A0A7C4D8H2-F1
#
_cell.length_a   1.000
_cell.length_b   1.000
_cell.length_c   1.000
_cell.angle_alpha   90.00
_cell.angle_beta   90.00
_cell.angle_gamma   90.00
#
_symmetry.space_group_name_H-M   'P 1'
#
loop_
_entity.id
_entity.type
_entity.pdbx_description
1 polymer ?
#
loop_
_entity_poly.entity_id
_entity_poly.type
_entity_poly.pdbx_seq_one_letter_code
_entity_poly.pdbx_strand_id
1 'polypeptide(L)'
;MTRIAKWRKIPHTPQAVLRTKRNVQQGVSTRSRIIQAIMTSPKTAREIAEELSVSYNAVLRHLKIMEKEKIVTCNHEDGSRWKPTGLGQQPLQQERQNVNVK
;
A
#
# COMPACT_ATOMS: atom_id res chain seq x y z
N MET A 1 -33.75 12.49 6.61
CA MET A 1 -32.68 12.10 5.65
C MET A 1 -31.56 11.41 6.43
N THR A 2 -31.59 10.09 6.51
CA THR A 2 -30.79 9.31 7.47
C THR A 2 -29.36 9.12 6.98
N ARG A 3 -28.38 9.71 7.69
CA ARG A 3 -26.94 9.47 7.48
C ARG A 3 -26.60 8.04 7.90
N ILE A 4 -26.75 7.09 6.98
CA ILE A 4 -26.16 5.76 7.14
C ILE A 4 -24.67 5.95 6.88
N ALA A 5 -23.89 6.19 7.94
CA ALA A 5 -22.45 6.05 7.91
C ALA A 5 -22.15 4.57 7.66
N LYS A 6 -22.15 4.20 6.38
CA LYS A 6 -21.80 2.86 5.91
C LYS A 6 -20.31 2.71 6.19
N TRP A 7 -19.97 2.13 7.34
CA TRP A 7 -18.63 1.66 7.65
C TRP A 7 -18.31 0.54 6.66
N ARG A 8 -17.93 0.93 5.44
CA ARG A 8 -17.36 0.06 4.43
C ARG A 8 -16.08 -0.44 5.10
N LYS A 9 -16.01 -1.72 5.48
CA LYS A 9 -14.78 -2.33 6.00
C LYS A 9 -13.69 -1.98 4.99
N ILE A 10 -12.82 -1.03 5.37
CA ILE A 10 -11.77 -0.56 4.48
C ILE A 10 -10.75 -1.70 4.46
N PRO A 11 -10.46 -2.29 3.30
CA PRO A 11 -9.42 -3.31 3.23
C PRO A 11 -8.09 -2.66 3.60
N HIS A 12 -7.60 -3.00 4.79
CA HIS A 12 -6.28 -2.56 5.26
C HIS A 12 -5.30 -3.69 4.99
N THR A 13 -4.28 -3.39 4.19
CA THR A 13 -3.12 -4.27 4.04
C THR A 13 -2.17 -4.04 5.22
N PRO A 14 -1.59 -5.09 5.83
CA PRO A 14 -0.60 -4.94 6.92
C PRO A 14 0.57 -4.03 6.53
N GLN A 15 0.93 -4.03 5.25
CA GLN A 15 1.99 -3.23 4.65
C GLN A 15 1.74 -1.71 4.66
N ALA A 16 0.51 -1.26 4.94
CA ALA A 16 0.17 0.16 4.99
C ALA A 16 0.39 0.81 6.36
N VAL A 17 0.80 0.04 7.36
CA VAL A 17 1.15 0.52 8.70
C VAL A 17 2.62 0.94 8.71
N LEU A 18 2.91 2.17 9.12
CA LEU A 18 4.28 2.69 9.23
C LEU A 18 4.77 2.60 10.65
N ARG A 19 6.07 2.37 10.84
CA ARG A 19 6.68 2.31 12.18
C ARG A 19 6.89 3.70 12.76
N THR A 20 7.24 4.67 11.93
CA THR A 20 7.70 5.99 12.38
C THR A 20 6.61 7.05 12.41
N LYS A 21 5.43 6.79 11.82
CA LYS A 21 4.36 7.79 11.69
C LYS A 21 3.05 7.31 12.30
N ARG A 22 2.29 8.25 12.89
CA ARG A 22 0.95 7.99 13.42
C ARG A 22 0.06 7.34 12.36
N ASN A 23 -0.44 6.15 12.65
CA ASN A 23 -1.29 5.38 11.75
C ASN A 23 -2.77 5.71 11.97
N VAL A 24 -3.24 6.80 11.37
CA VAL A 24 -4.66 7.15 11.35
C VAL A 24 -5.39 6.35 10.26
N GLN A 25 -6.65 5.99 10.51
CA GLN A 25 -7.49 5.15 9.63
C GLN A 25 -7.47 5.62 8.17
N GLN A 26 -7.68 6.91 7.94
CA GLN A 26 -7.66 7.50 6.60
C GLN A 26 -6.29 7.35 5.90
N GLY A 27 -5.20 7.53 6.65
CA GLY A 27 -3.85 7.39 6.11
C GLY A 27 -3.51 5.94 5.78
N VAL A 28 -3.88 4.99 6.64
CA VAL A 28 -3.71 3.55 6.38
C VAL A 28 -4.53 3.15 5.15
N SER A 29 -5.79 3.57 5.06
CA SER A 29 -6.67 3.33 3.91
C SER A 29 -6.06 3.76 2.59
N THR A 30 -5.61 5.02 2.49
CA THR A 30 -5.03 5.54 1.25
C THR A 30 -3.75 4.81 0.87
N ARG A 31 -2.87 4.52 1.83
CA ARG A 31 -1.64 3.74 1.57
C ARG A 31 -1.96 2.31 1.13
N SER A 32 -2.95 1.64 1.72
CA SER A 32 -3.37 0.31 1.29
C SER A 32 -3.86 0.29 -0.16
N ARG A 33 -4.66 1.29 -0.56
CA ARG A 33 -5.12 1.43 -1.95
C ARG A 33 -3.96 1.67 -2.92
N ILE A 34 -2.99 2.52 -2.54
CA ILE A 34 -1.78 2.75 -3.36
C ILE A 34 -0.98 1.46 -3.53
N ILE A 35 -0.75 0.71 -2.45
CA ILE A 35 -0.02 -0.56 -2.49
C ILE A 35 -0.74 -1.57 -3.40
N GLN A 36 -2.07 -1.69 -3.31
CA GLN A 36 -2.85 -2.57 -4.17
C GLN A 36 -2.72 -2.19 -5.66
N ALA A 37 -2.75 -0.89 -5.97
CA ALA A 37 -2.61 -0.42 -7.36
C ALA A 37 -1.27 -0.80 -7.98
N ILE A 38 -0.16 -0.66 -7.23
CA ILE A 38 1.20 -0.99 -7.70
C ILE A 38 1.54 -2.48 -7.61
N MET A 39 0.79 -3.27 -6.84
CA MET A 39 0.99 -4.71 -6.71
C MET A 39 0.53 -5.46 -7.96
N THR A 40 -0.48 -4.93 -8.65
CA THR A 40 -0.97 -5.49 -9.93
C THR A 40 0.02 -5.20 -11.06
N SER A 41 0.56 -3.98 -11.13
CA SER A 41 1.59 -3.61 -12.11
C SER A 41 2.38 -2.38 -11.64
N PRO A 42 3.67 -2.23 -12.03
CA PRO A 42 4.43 -1.03 -11.74
C PRO A 42 3.82 0.22 -12.39
N LYS A 43 3.50 1.22 -11.58
CA LYS A 43 2.81 2.44 -12.01
C LYS A 43 3.52 3.70 -11.54
N THR A 44 3.40 4.77 -12.31
CA THR A 44 3.82 6.12 -11.94
C THR A 44 2.88 6.72 -10.90
N ALA A 45 3.35 7.72 -10.17
CA ALA A 45 2.50 8.45 -9.21
C ALA A 45 1.29 9.12 -9.86
N ARG A 46 1.36 9.43 -11.16
CA ARG A 46 0.26 10.02 -11.93
C ARG A 46 -0.82 8.99 -12.25
N GLU A 47 -0.44 7.83 -12.76
CA GLU A 47 -1.38 6.73 -13.03
C GLU A 47 -2.12 6.30 -11.75
N ILE A 48 -1.41 6.24 -10.61
CA ILE A 48 -2.01 5.92 -9.31
C ILE A 48 -3.00 7.02 -8.86
N ALA A 49 -2.67 8.29 -9.10
CA ALA A 49 -3.53 9.42 -8.74
C ALA A 49 -4.84 9.40 -9.53
N GLU A 50 -4.75 9.13 -10.84
CA GLU A 50 -5.89 9.00 -11.74
C GLU A 50 -6.76 7.79 -11.38
N GLU A 51 -6.16 6.62 -11.15
CA GLU A 51 -6.88 5.39 -10.79
C GLU A 51 -7.62 5.49 -9.44
N LEU A 52 -7.02 6.13 -8.44
CA LEU A 52 -7.57 6.19 -7.08
C LEU A 52 -8.41 7.44 -6.82
N SER A 53 -8.53 8.35 -7.80
CA SER A 53 -9.12 9.68 -7.66
C SER A 53 -8.57 10.45 -6.45
N VAL A 54 -7.24 10.42 -6.29
CA VAL A 54 -6.51 11.10 -5.22
C VAL A 54 -5.56 12.11 -5.85
N SER A 55 -5.32 13.25 -5.19
CA SER A 55 -4.37 14.23 -5.73
C SER A 55 -2.96 13.66 -5.86
N TYR A 56 -2.29 14.00 -6.96
CA TYR A 56 -0.91 13.59 -7.25
C TYR A 56 0.05 13.86 -6.07
N ASN A 57 -0.03 15.04 -5.47
CA ASN A 57 0.80 15.42 -4.32
C ASN A 57 0.56 14.53 -3.09
N ALA A 58 -0.68 14.12 -2.84
CA ALA A 58 -0.98 13.20 -1.74
C ALA A 58 -0.40 11.80 -2.02
N VAL A 59 -0.54 11.31 -3.26
CA VAL A 59 0.06 10.04 -3.69
C VAL A 59 1.58 10.06 -3.54
N LEU A 60 2.27 11.06 -4.09
CA LEU A 60 3.71 11.23 -3.94
C LEU A 60 4.17 11.29 -2.49
N ARG A 61 3.46 12.05 -1.65
CA ARG A 61 3.77 12.14 -0.22
C ARG A 61 3.70 10.76 0.44
N HIS A 62 2.66 9.97 0.14
CA HIS A 62 2.53 8.62 0.67
C HIS A 62 3.63 7.69 0.14
N LEU A 63 3.94 7.73 -1.16
CA LEU A 63 5.00 6.92 -1.78
C LEU A 63 6.37 7.20 -1.17
N LYS A 64 6.77 8.48 -1.03
CA LYS A 64 8.04 8.87 -0.38
C LYS A 64 8.14 8.40 1.07
N ILE A 65 7.03 8.43 1.81
CA ILE A 65 7.02 7.94 3.19
C ILE A 65 7.17 6.40 3.21
N MET A 66 6.47 5.68 2.32
CA MET A 66 6.56 4.23 2.21
C MET A 66 7.94 3.75 1.71
N GLU A 67 8.59 4.54 0.86
CA GLU A 67 9.95 4.32 0.39
C GLU A 67 10.99 4.43 1.50
N LYS A 68 10.88 5.48 2.34
CA LYS A 68 11.73 5.62 3.54
C LYS A 68 11.61 4.43 4.49
N GLU A 69 10.46 3.78 4.51
CA GLU A 69 10.20 2.58 5.31
C GLU A 69 10.42 1.27 4.52
N LYS A 70 11.01 1.37 3.33
CA LYS A 70 11.39 0.24 2.46
C LYS A 70 10.23 -0.65 2.01
N ILE A 71 8.99 -0.14 2.06
CA ILE A 71 7.77 -0.86 1.64
C ILE A 71 7.63 -0.85 0.11
N VAL A 72 7.99 0.26 -0.52
CA VAL A 72 7.97 0.46 -1.98
C VAL A 72 9.33 0.95 -2.47
N THR A 73 9.64 0.72 -3.74
CA THR A 73 10.79 1.32 -4.42
C THR A 73 10.35 2.03 -5.68
N CYS A 74 11.08 3.08 -6.04
CA CYS A 74 10.92 3.80 -7.29
C CYS A 74 12.07 3.44 -8.25
N ASN A 75 11.73 3.06 -9.48
CA ASN A 75 12.71 2.99 -10.56
C ASN A 75 12.76 4.34 -11.28
N HIS A 76 13.77 5.16 -10.94
CA HIS A 76 13.93 6.49 -11.54
C HIS A 76 14.38 6.45 -13.00
N GLU A 77 15.09 5.41 -13.42
CA GLU A 77 15.57 5.24 -14.80
C GLU A 77 14.43 4.87 -15.75
N ASP A 78 13.44 4.10 -15.25
CA ASP A 78 12.25 3.69 -15.99
C ASP A 78 11.05 4.61 -15.70
N GLY A 79 11.25 5.93 -15.82
CA GLY A 79 10.16 6.91 -15.73
C GLY A 79 9.53 7.09 -14.35
N SER A 80 10.26 6.80 -13.27
CA SER A 80 9.78 6.89 -11.87
C SER A 80 8.59 5.98 -11.57
N ARG A 81 8.64 4.74 -12.07
CA ARG A 81 7.65 3.70 -11.77
C ARG A 81 7.84 3.13 -10.38
N TRP A 82 6.75 3.05 -9.64
CA TRP A 82 6.70 2.52 -8.28
C TRP A 82 6.32 1.05 -8.30
N LYS A 83 7.04 0.26 -7.49
CA LYS A 83 6.75 -1.16 -7.25
C LYS A 83 6.86 -1.49 -5.78
N PRO A 84 6.13 -2.49 -5.26
CA PRO A 84 6.36 -2.99 -3.92
C PRO A 84 7.75 -3.63 -3.84
N THR A 85 8.47 -3.42 -2.75
CA THR A 85 9.84 -3.96 -2.57
C THR A 85 9.85 -5.49 -2.42
N GLY A 86 8.70 -6.13 -2.21
CA GLY A 86 8.62 -7.55 -1.82
C GLY A 86 9.03 -7.82 -0.37
N LEU A 87 9.73 -6.87 0.28
CA LEU A 87 10.11 -6.87 1.70
C LEU A 87 9.01 -6.36 2.64
N GLY A 88 7.82 -6.04 2.12
CA GLY A 88 6.68 -5.68 2.96
C GLY A 88 6.36 -6.81 3.92
N GLN A 89 5.91 -6.49 5.14
CA GLN A 89 5.54 -7.52 6.12
C GLN A 89 4.60 -8.52 5.45
N GLN A 90 5.11 -9.74 5.21
CA GLN A 90 4.28 -10.86 4.88
C GLN A 90 3.27 -10.95 6.03
N PRO A 91 1.95 -11.06 5.75
CA PRO A 91 1.08 -11.62 6.77
C PRO A 91 1.80 -12.89 7.23
N LEU A 92 1.91 -13.11 8.54
CA LEU A 92 2.28 -14.43 9.05
C LEU A 92 1.21 -15.38 8.50
N GLN A 93 1.42 -15.90 7.30
CA GLN A 93 0.75 -17.09 6.83
C GLN A 93 1.32 -18.16 7.75
N GLN A 94 0.61 -18.34 8.85
CA GLN A 94 0.49 -19.53 9.67
C GLN A 94 1.20 -20.70 9.00
N GLU A 95 2.23 -21.21 9.68
CA GLU A 95 2.98 -22.41 9.33
C GLU A 95 2.06 -23.38 8.59
N ARG A 96 2.22 -23.47 7.26
CA ARG A 96 1.67 -24.59 6.52
C ARG A 96 2.49 -25.77 7.01
N GLN A 97 1.87 -26.52 7.90
CA GLN A 97 2.41 -27.66 8.61
C GLN A 97 3.40 -28.42 7.75
N ASN A 98 4.63 -28.45 8.23
CA ASN A 98 5.65 -29.39 7.80
C ASN A 98 5.22 -30.77 8.31
N VAL A 99 4.23 -31.39 7.67
CA VAL A 99 3.94 -32.82 7.89
C VAL A 99 4.69 -33.59 6.83
N ASN A 100 5.93 -33.88 7.22
CA ASN A 100 6.66 -35.06 6.79
C ASN A 100 5.72 -36.26 6.73
N VAL A 101 5.49 -36.80 5.54
CA VAL A 101 5.04 -38.18 5.39
C VAL A 101 6.06 -38.88 4.51
N LYS A 102 6.63 -39.91 5.12
CA LYS A 102 7.69 -40.80 4.64
C LYS A 102 7.39 -41.41 3.28
#